data_AF-M2QPN6-F1
#
_entry.id   AF-M2QPN6-F1
#
_cell.length_a   1.000
_cell.length_b   1.000
_cell.length_c   1.000
_cell.angle_alpha   90.00
_cell.angle_beta   90.00
_cell.angle_gamma   90.00
#
_symmetry.space_group_name_H-M   'P 1'
#
loop_
_entity.id
_entity.type
_entity.pdbx_description
1 polymer ?
#
loop_
_entity_poly.entity_id
_entity_poly.type
_entity_poly.pdbx_seq_one_letter_code
_entity_poly.pdbx_strand_id
1 'polypeptide(L)'
;MLTVAEFFVWLVAGIYFYVLPLIDRAIAEADARDDLEAQRALTVPKAPRSAFTARRLTPTTFLIVEVNDIFNEHPFIYAKIFAEAKEILLVDTGCGGMSRDPTVEITSLREFLETVDVPDNGGRPLNVGGQMGYAVVLSHCHYDHILGVEQFAVDSPIYESAHLPSFVSSQNLPKNSHCKALGVRTPSFEPTLVPHRSRLVFFAPDFSTNVVLLHTPGHTPDEVALWDTDENMLYVGDTLYEFEPIIFPAEGDIVDWLGSIDMLMDVVLGSTSPERALINCGHRTTMRPAKEVLQSTKAFMMDVLAGKMKVHRRETRRGIEYVEYVQPDQRYRLTCPEVLILGARERLDL
;
A
#
# COMPACT_ATOMS: atom_id res chain seq x y z
N MET A 1 -0.73 7.16 85.27
CA MET A 1 -0.77 8.01 84.05
C MET A 1 0.66 8.09 83.55
N LEU A 2 0.93 7.61 82.34
CA LEU A 2 2.25 7.79 81.72
C LEU A 2 2.49 9.30 81.55
N THR A 3 3.70 9.75 81.88
CA THR A 3 4.08 11.14 81.62
C THR A 3 4.12 11.38 80.10
N VAL A 4 3.89 12.62 79.68
CA VAL A 4 3.94 12.99 78.24
C VAL A 4 5.27 12.54 77.61
N ALA A 5 6.38 12.62 78.35
CA ALA A 5 7.69 12.16 77.89
C ALA A 5 7.76 10.64 77.63
N GLU A 6 7.21 9.81 78.51
CA GLU A 6 7.20 8.35 78.34
C GLU A 6 6.32 7.91 77.15
N PHE A 7 5.21 8.62 76.90
CA PHE A 7 4.38 8.38 75.73
C PHE A 7 5.14 8.64 74.41
N PHE A 8 5.94 9.71 74.35
CA PHE A 8 6.79 9.99 73.18
C PHE A 8 7.89 8.95 72.98
N VAL A 9 8.51 8.44 74.06
CA VAL A 9 9.51 7.36 73.94
C VAL A 9 8.89 6.09 73.36
N TRP A 10 7.70 5.70 73.81
CA TRP A 10 6.99 4.53 73.26
C TRP A 10 6.51 4.75 71.82
N LEU A 11 6.08 5.96 71.46
CA LEU A 11 5.70 6.30 70.09
C LEU A 11 6.89 6.22 69.14
N VAL A 12 8.04 6.80 69.53
CA VAL A 12 9.27 6.78 68.72
C VAL A 12 9.83 5.35 68.63
N ALA A 13 9.83 4.59 69.72
CA ALA A 13 10.20 3.18 69.71
C ALA A 13 9.25 2.35 68.83
N GLY A 14 7.95 2.63 68.87
CA GLY A 14 6.95 1.98 68.02
C GLY A 14 7.21 2.21 66.52
N ILE A 15 7.48 3.46 66.15
CA ILE A 15 7.85 3.82 64.77
C ILE A 15 9.14 3.13 64.36
N TYR A 16 10.16 3.16 65.21
CA TYR A 16 11.48 2.63 64.87
C TYR A 16 11.52 1.10 64.77
N PHE A 17 10.87 0.39 65.69
CA PHE A 17 10.93 -1.07 65.74
C PHE A 17 9.85 -1.78 64.93
N TYR A 18 8.73 -1.13 64.62
CA TYR A 18 7.62 -1.79 63.92
C TYR A 18 7.27 -1.15 62.58
N VAL A 19 7.38 0.18 62.44
CA VAL A 19 6.96 0.87 61.20
C VAL A 19 8.10 0.95 60.18
N LEU A 20 9.31 1.35 60.60
CA LEU A 20 10.46 1.43 59.68
C LEU A 20 10.79 0.11 58.97
N PRO A 21 10.83 -1.06 59.65
CA PRO A 21 11.10 -2.34 58.97
C PRO A 21 10.02 -2.75 57.96
N LEU A 22 8.78 -2.31 58.14
CA LEU A 22 7.70 -2.54 57.17
C LEU A 22 7.86 -1.65 55.93
N ILE A 23 8.27 -0.40 56.12
CA ILE A 23 8.58 0.52 55.03
C ILE A 23 9.78 0.01 54.23
N ASP A 24 10.86 -0.41 54.91
CA ASP A 24 12.06 -0.94 54.26
C ASP A 24 11.75 -2.20 53.44
N ARG A 25 10.88 -3.09 53.94
CA ARG A 25 10.40 -4.25 53.18
C ARG A 25 9.58 -3.84 51.96
N ALA A 26 8.67 -2.88 52.11
CA ALA A 26 7.85 -2.41 50.99
C ALA A 26 8.69 -1.75 49.90
N ILE A 27 9.74 -1.01 50.27
CA ILE A 27 10.71 -0.43 49.32
C ILE A 27 11.50 -1.54 48.62
N ALA A 28 12.05 -2.50 49.37
CA ALA A 28 12.80 -3.62 48.78
C ALA A 28 11.94 -4.51 47.85
N GLU A 29 10.65 -4.69 48.16
CA GLU A 29 9.71 -5.40 47.29
C GLU A 29 9.35 -4.62 46.02
N ALA A 30 9.30 -3.28 46.10
CA ALA A 30 9.10 -2.42 44.95
C ALA A 30 10.33 -2.43 44.04
N ASP A 31 11.53 -2.24 44.60
CA ASP A 31 12.80 -2.29 43.87
C ASP A 31 13.00 -3.65 43.18
N ALA A 32 12.68 -4.75 43.87
CA ALA A 32 12.77 -6.10 43.30
C ALA A 32 11.77 -6.34 42.15
N ARG A 33 10.60 -5.68 42.15
CA ARG A 33 9.64 -5.74 41.05
C ARG A 33 10.12 -4.94 39.85
N ASP A 34 10.65 -3.75 40.08
CA ASP A 34 11.23 -2.90 39.03
C ASP A 34 12.43 -3.60 38.38
N ASP A 35 13.29 -4.26 39.16
CA ASP A 35 14.39 -5.08 38.66
C ASP A 35 13.89 -6.28 37.82
N LEU A 36 12.81 -6.93 38.25
CA LEU A 36 12.22 -8.06 37.52
C LEU A 36 11.56 -7.61 36.20
N GLU A 37 10.92 -6.44 36.19
CA GLU A 37 10.34 -5.83 34.98
C GLU A 37 11.43 -5.36 34.01
N ALA A 38 12.50 -4.75 34.52
CA ALA A 38 13.68 -4.38 33.73
C ALA A 38 14.39 -5.60 33.14
N GLN A 39 14.56 -6.68 33.92
CA GLN A 39 15.11 -7.95 33.42
C GLN A 39 14.18 -8.62 32.40
N ARG A 40 12.86 -8.55 32.59
CA ARG A 40 11.90 -9.03 31.58
C ARG A 40 12.01 -8.23 30.29
N ALA A 41 12.12 -6.91 30.34
CA ALA A 41 12.32 -6.05 29.16
C ALA A 41 13.63 -6.36 28.40
N LEU A 42 14.67 -6.80 29.11
CA LEU A 42 15.95 -7.26 28.53
C LEU A 42 15.89 -8.66 27.88
N THR A 43 14.85 -9.46 28.17
CA THR A 43 14.74 -10.86 27.71
C THR A 43 13.68 -11.09 26.64
N VAL A 44 12.82 -10.11 26.36
CA VAL A 44 11.92 -10.19 25.19
C VAL A 44 12.78 -10.00 23.94
N PRO A 45 12.88 -11.01 23.05
CA PRO A 45 13.55 -10.82 21.78
C PRO A 45 12.91 -9.65 21.07
N LYS A 46 13.71 -8.65 20.71
CA LYS A 46 13.22 -7.53 19.90
C LYS A 46 12.70 -8.12 18.59
N ALA A 47 11.44 -7.84 18.24
CA ALA A 47 10.87 -8.31 16.99
C ALA A 47 11.75 -7.85 15.81
N PRO A 48 11.97 -8.71 14.82
CA PRO A 48 12.82 -8.38 13.68
C PRO A 48 12.29 -7.16 12.95
N ARG A 49 13.18 -6.29 12.50
CA ARG A 49 12.78 -5.08 11.76
C ARG A 49 12.41 -5.45 10.34
N SER A 50 11.28 -4.95 9.86
CA SER A 50 10.75 -5.21 8.52
C SER A 50 10.87 -3.99 7.62
N ALA A 51 11.07 -4.21 6.32
CA ALA A 51 10.94 -3.19 5.28
C ALA A 51 9.47 -2.72 5.13
N PHE A 52 8.53 -3.56 5.57
CA PHE A 52 7.10 -3.38 5.42
C PHE A 52 6.42 -3.06 6.74
N THR A 53 5.37 -2.26 6.67
CA THR A 53 4.38 -2.11 7.74
C THR A 53 3.00 -2.41 7.20
N ALA A 54 2.08 -2.84 8.06
CA ALA A 54 0.69 -3.09 7.67
C ALA A 54 -0.29 -2.45 8.65
N ARG A 55 -1.40 -1.95 8.12
CA ARG A 55 -2.56 -1.50 8.90
C ARG A 55 -3.86 -1.98 8.27
N ARG A 56 -4.88 -2.20 9.07
CA ARG A 56 -6.18 -2.67 8.58
C ARG A 56 -6.97 -1.51 7.94
N LEU A 57 -7.57 -1.76 6.78
CA LEU A 57 -8.51 -0.84 6.12
C LEU A 57 -9.96 -1.27 6.36
N THR A 58 -10.25 -2.55 6.20
CA THR A 58 -11.58 -3.15 6.35
C THR A 58 -11.48 -4.44 7.18
N PRO A 59 -12.59 -5.12 7.52
CA PRO A 59 -12.52 -6.42 8.16
C PRO A 59 -11.68 -7.46 7.40
N THR A 60 -11.57 -7.36 6.07
CA THR A 60 -10.82 -8.32 5.24
C THR A 60 -9.58 -7.75 4.57
N THR A 61 -9.43 -6.43 4.47
CA THR A 61 -8.38 -5.78 3.68
C THR A 61 -7.37 -5.04 4.56
N PHE A 62 -6.10 -5.21 4.26
CA PHE A 62 -4.96 -4.51 4.86
C PHE A 62 -4.22 -3.70 3.81
N LEU A 63 -3.74 -2.53 4.22
CA LEU A 63 -2.75 -1.75 3.50
C LEU A 63 -1.37 -2.13 4.03
N ILE A 64 -0.46 -2.45 3.12
CA ILE A 64 0.96 -2.70 3.37
C ILE A 64 1.76 -1.62 2.66
N VAL A 65 2.78 -1.08 3.33
CA VAL A 65 3.63 -0.02 2.77
C VAL A 65 5.10 -0.35 3.02
N GLU A 66 5.92 -0.21 1.98
CA GLU A 66 7.38 -0.16 2.11
C GLU A 66 7.80 1.22 2.64
N VAL A 67 8.26 1.27 3.89
CA VAL A 67 8.40 2.56 4.61
C VAL A 67 9.71 3.29 4.36
N ASN A 68 10.78 2.58 3.99
CA ASN A 68 12.13 3.13 3.82
C ASN A 68 12.78 2.60 2.55
N ASP A 69 12.01 2.44 1.48
CA ASP A 69 12.56 1.90 0.24
C ASP A 69 13.65 2.81 -0.35
N ILE A 70 14.61 2.23 -1.08
CA ILE A 70 15.73 2.99 -1.64
C ILE A 70 15.32 3.95 -2.76
N PHE A 71 14.14 3.76 -3.35
CA PHE A 71 13.64 4.52 -4.48
C PHE A 71 12.84 5.75 -4.04
N ASN A 72 12.37 5.77 -2.78
CA ASN A 72 11.46 6.77 -2.23
C ASN A 72 10.05 6.74 -2.86
N GLU A 73 9.59 5.57 -3.30
CA GLU A 73 8.29 5.42 -3.96
C GLU A 73 7.15 5.20 -2.95
N HIS A 74 7.43 4.51 -1.84
CA HIS A 74 6.44 4.17 -0.83
C HIS A 74 5.13 3.58 -1.39
N PRO A 75 5.19 2.57 -2.28
CA PRO A 75 4.02 2.01 -2.94
C PRO A 75 3.08 1.35 -1.94
N PHE A 76 1.79 1.39 -2.25
CA PHE A 76 0.73 0.72 -1.51
C PHE A 76 0.50 -0.67 -2.09
N ILE A 77 0.66 -1.67 -1.22
CA ILE A 77 0.30 -3.05 -1.48
C ILE A 77 -0.98 -3.34 -0.71
N TYR A 78 -1.95 -4.01 -1.33
CA TYR A 78 -3.19 -4.40 -0.64
C TYR A 78 -3.23 -5.91 -0.43
N ALA A 79 -3.52 -6.35 0.79
CA ALA A 79 -3.76 -7.74 1.11
C ALA A 79 -5.21 -7.94 1.57
N LYS A 80 -6.02 -8.61 0.75
CA LYS A 80 -7.40 -8.96 1.08
C LYS A 80 -7.51 -10.45 1.40
N ILE A 81 -7.99 -10.74 2.60
CA ILE A 81 -8.09 -12.09 3.17
C ILE A 81 -9.45 -12.69 2.81
N PHE A 82 -9.44 -13.80 2.08
CA PHE A 82 -10.60 -14.63 1.80
C PHE A 82 -10.53 -15.90 2.65
N ALA A 83 -11.05 -15.82 3.87
CA ALA A 83 -10.91 -16.89 4.87
C ALA A 83 -11.59 -18.19 4.43
N GLU A 84 -12.73 -18.09 3.73
CA GLU A 84 -13.50 -19.22 3.20
C GLU A 84 -12.71 -19.97 2.11
N ALA A 85 -11.96 -19.24 1.28
CA ALA A 85 -11.12 -19.80 0.23
C ALA A 85 -9.75 -20.26 0.76
N LYS A 86 -9.37 -19.87 1.97
CA LYS A 86 -7.99 -19.97 2.49
C LYS A 86 -6.98 -19.32 1.54
N GLU A 87 -7.31 -18.16 1.00
CA GLU A 87 -6.46 -17.43 0.05
C GLU A 87 -6.37 -15.94 0.38
N ILE A 88 -5.25 -15.32 0.05
CA ILE A 88 -5.03 -13.88 0.14
C ILE A 88 -4.84 -13.32 -1.27
N LEU A 89 -5.68 -12.36 -1.63
CA LEU A 89 -5.46 -11.54 -2.82
C LEU A 89 -4.46 -10.43 -2.47
N LEU A 90 -3.32 -10.44 -3.15
CA LEU A 90 -2.37 -9.33 -3.15
C LEU A 90 -2.60 -8.46 -4.38
N VAL A 91 -2.66 -7.15 -4.17
CA VAL A 91 -2.57 -6.16 -5.24
C VAL A 91 -1.22 -5.49 -5.10
N ASP A 92 -0.38 -5.69 -6.11
CA ASP A 92 1.03 -5.30 -6.18
C ASP A 92 1.94 -5.96 -5.14
N THR A 93 3.25 -5.77 -5.32
CA THR A 93 4.31 -6.44 -4.55
C THR A 93 5.45 -5.51 -4.12
N GLY A 94 5.34 -4.22 -4.40
CA GLY A 94 6.26 -3.20 -3.92
C GLY A 94 7.60 -3.15 -4.67
N CYS A 95 8.56 -2.48 -4.04
CA CYS A 95 9.93 -2.28 -4.51
C CYS A 95 10.86 -3.47 -4.17
N GLY A 96 10.32 -4.59 -3.71
CA GLY A 96 11.08 -5.80 -3.38
C GLY A 96 11.81 -5.72 -2.05
N GLY A 97 11.37 -4.83 -1.15
CA GLY A 97 11.92 -4.68 0.21
C GLY A 97 13.34 -4.12 0.28
N MET A 98 13.80 -3.47 -0.79
CA MET A 98 15.11 -2.80 -0.83
C MET A 98 15.08 -1.56 0.07
N SER A 99 15.64 -1.65 1.28
CA SER A 99 15.56 -0.61 2.31
C SER A 99 16.83 0.26 2.43
N ARG A 100 16.65 1.54 2.75
CA ARG A 100 17.71 2.48 3.18
C ARG A 100 18.15 2.27 4.63
N ASP A 101 17.32 1.59 5.43
CA ASP A 101 17.65 1.25 6.82
C ASP A 101 18.43 -0.07 6.85
N PRO A 102 19.75 -0.06 7.13
CA PRO A 102 20.58 -1.26 7.12
C PRO A 102 20.27 -2.21 8.29
N THR A 103 19.38 -1.81 9.20
CA THR A 103 18.95 -2.65 10.33
C THR A 103 17.68 -3.45 10.03
N VAL A 104 17.10 -3.29 8.83
CA VAL A 104 16.00 -4.15 8.37
C VAL A 104 16.51 -5.56 8.13
N GLU A 105 15.82 -6.53 8.72
CA GLU A 105 16.12 -7.95 8.63
C GLU A 105 15.15 -8.66 7.68
N ILE A 106 13.87 -8.27 7.69
CA ILE A 106 12.83 -8.85 6.83
C ILE A 106 12.62 -7.95 5.61
N THR A 107 13.13 -8.39 4.46
CA THR A 107 13.00 -7.71 3.16
C THR A 107 12.07 -8.46 2.20
N SER A 108 11.65 -9.68 2.53
CA SER A 108 10.69 -10.44 1.74
C SER A 108 9.26 -10.05 2.16
N LEU A 109 8.43 -9.65 1.19
CA LEU A 109 7.02 -9.37 1.40
C LEU A 109 6.30 -10.64 1.85
N ARG A 110 6.61 -11.79 1.24
CA ARG A 110 6.05 -13.08 1.65
C ARG A 110 6.43 -13.43 3.08
N GLU A 111 7.70 -13.28 3.44
CA GLU A 111 8.15 -13.52 4.83
C GLU A 111 7.45 -12.59 5.82
N PHE A 112 7.29 -11.30 5.46
CA PHE A 112 6.54 -10.34 6.26
C PHE A 112 5.09 -10.81 6.50
N LEU A 113 4.39 -11.19 5.44
CA LEU A 113 3.00 -11.66 5.52
C LEU A 113 2.87 -12.92 6.39
N GLU A 114 3.88 -13.79 6.38
CA GLU A 114 3.82 -15.10 7.02
C GLU A 114 4.32 -15.13 8.47
N THR A 115 5.19 -14.20 8.85
CA THR A 115 5.94 -14.27 10.12
C THR A 115 5.85 -13.02 11.00
N VAL A 116 5.46 -11.86 10.46
CA VAL A 116 5.49 -10.60 11.22
C VAL A 116 4.13 -10.30 11.82
N ASP A 117 4.09 -10.13 13.14
CA ASP A 117 2.88 -9.76 13.86
C ASP A 117 2.37 -8.37 13.41
N VAL A 118 1.11 -8.32 12.97
CA VAL A 118 0.42 -7.07 12.64
C VAL A 118 -0.50 -6.71 13.81
N PRO A 119 -0.29 -5.57 14.50
CA PRO A 119 -1.14 -5.17 15.64
C PRO A 119 -2.64 -5.15 15.29
N ASP A 120 -2.98 -4.61 14.12
CA ASP A 120 -4.36 -4.53 13.62
C ASP A 120 -4.95 -5.90 13.23
N ASN A 121 -4.13 -6.96 13.22
CA ASN A 121 -4.55 -8.36 13.04
C ASN A 121 -4.53 -9.15 14.35
N GLY A 122 -4.67 -8.46 15.49
CA GLY A 122 -4.63 -9.07 16.81
C GLY A 122 -3.23 -9.54 17.21
N GLY A 123 -2.19 -8.87 16.70
CA GLY A 123 -0.80 -9.25 16.96
C GLY A 123 -0.43 -10.59 16.35
N ARG A 124 -0.90 -10.87 15.12
CA ARG A 124 -0.56 -12.08 14.36
C ARG A 124 -0.20 -11.74 12.91
N PRO A 125 0.61 -12.56 12.24
CA PRO A 125 0.85 -12.42 10.81
C PRO A 125 -0.45 -12.50 10.01
N LEU A 126 -0.46 -11.90 8.82
CA LEU A 126 -1.62 -11.96 7.93
C LEU A 126 -1.85 -13.37 7.37
N ASN A 127 -0.76 -14.15 7.20
CA ASN A 127 -0.78 -15.53 6.74
C ASN A 127 0.10 -16.45 7.59
N VAL A 128 -0.29 -16.71 8.85
CA VAL A 128 0.51 -17.47 9.82
C VAL A 128 1.17 -18.73 9.21
N GLY A 129 2.49 -18.67 9.01
CA GLY A 129 3.27 -19.78 8.47
C GLY A 129 2.87 -20.25 7.07
N GLY A 130 2.30 -19.38 6.23
CA GLY A 130 1.95 -19.70 4.85
C GLY A 130 0.74 -20.65 4.71
N GLN A 131 -0.18 -20.66 5.68
CA GLN A 131 -1.33 -21.58 5.70
C GLN A 131 -2.40 -21.28 4.63
N MET A 132 -2.42 -20.07 4.11
CA MET A 132 -3.29 -19.62 3.02
C MET A 132 -2.49 -19.52 1.72
N GLY A 133 -3.12 -19.83 0.60
CA GLY A 133 -2.56 -19.56 -0.73
C GLY A 133 -2.57 -18.07 -1.05
N TYR A 134 -1.87 -17.69 -2.13
CA TYR A 134 -1.92 -16.32 -2.65
C TYR A 134 -2.49 -16.31 -4.06
N ALA A 135 -3.14 -15.20 -4.40
CA ALA A 135 -3.38 -14.78 -5.77
C ALA A 135 -2.82 -13.35 -5.89
N VAL A 136 -1.97 -13.08 -6.87
CA VAL A 136 -1.32 -11.77 -7.02
C VAL A 136 -1.89 -11.09 -8.26
N VAL A 137 -2.36 -9.85 -8.14
CA VAL A 137 -2.66 -8.98 -9.27
C VAL A 137 -1.61 -7.89 -9.29
N LEU A 138 -0.95 -7.70 -10.43
CA LEU A 138 -0.11 -6.54 -10.67
C LEU A 138 -0.96 -5.49 -11.36
N SER A 139 -1.10 -4.32 -10.73
CA SER A 139 -1.87 -3.20 -11.26
C SER A 139 -1.28 -2.70 -12.57
N HIS A 140 0.05 -2.69 -12.68
CA HIS A 140 0.80 -2.47 -13.91
C HIS A 140 2.27 -2.87 -13.71
N CYS A 141 3.07 -2.80 -14.78
CA CYS A 141 4.41 -3.37 -14.80
C CYS A 141 5.54 -2.51 -14.19
N HIS A 142 5.29 -1.31 -13.65
CA HIS A 142 6.37 -0.51 -13.07
C HIS A 142 7.04 -1.20 -11.88
N TYR A 143 8.34 -0.95 -11.74
CA TYR A 143 9.23 -1.64 -10.79
C TYR A 143 8.69 -1.62 -9.35
N ASP A 144 8.16 -0.51 -8.89
CA ASP A 144 7.63 -0.32 -7.55
C ASP A 144 6.32 -1.08 -7.27
N HIS A 145 5.77 -1.75 -8.28
CA HIS A 145 4.62 -2.65 -8.14
C HIS A 145 5.01 -4.12 -8.30
N ILE A 146 6.11 -4.44 -9.01
CA ILE A 146 6.43 -5.81 -9.42
C ILE A 146 7.68 -6.40 -8.77
N LEU A 147 8.55 -5.62 -8.12
CA LEU A 147 9.87 -6.11 -7.70
C LEU A 147 9.81 -7.25 -6.67
N GLY A 148 8.72 -7.36 -5.91
CA GLY A 148 8.50 -8.47 -4.96
C GLY A 148 7.89 -9.74 -5.55
N VAL A 149 7.44 -9.73 -6.81
CA VAL A 149 6.53 -10.76 -7.36
C VAL A 149 7.11 -12.16 -7.44
N GLU A 150 8.42 -12.30 -7.65
CA GLU A 150 9.10 -13.61 -7.73
C GLU A 150 8.92 -14.47 -6.47
N GLN A 151 8.64 -13.86 -5.32
CA GLN A 151 8.39 -14.55 -4.05
C GLN A 151 7.12 -15.42 -4.10
N PHE A 152 6.23 -15.18 -5.06
CA PHE A 152 4.94 -15.83 -5.24
C PHE A 152 4.86 -16.64 -6.55
N ALA A 153 5.81 -16.49 -7.46
CA ALA A 153 5.74 -17.02 -8.83
C ALA A 153 5.75 -18.56 -8.94
N VAL A 154 6.12 -19.27 -7.87
CA VAL A 154 6.22 -20.74 -7.87
C VAL A 154 4.87 -21.40 -7.59
N ASP A 155 4.07 -20.83 -6.69
CA ASP A 155 2.90 -21.49 -6.10
C ASP A 155 1.61 -20.66 -6.18
N SER A 156 1.67 -19.48 -6.79
CA SER A 156 0.56 -18.52 -6.83
C SER A 156 0.31 -18.03 -8.25
N PRO A 157 -0.95 -17.89 -8.71
CA PRO A 157 -1.22 -17.20 -9.96
C PRO A 157 -0.83 -15.73 -9.82
N ILE A 158 -0.18 -15.22 -10.87
CA ILE A 158 0.12 -13.81 -11.04
C ILE A 158 -0.73 -13.32 -12.20
N TYR A 159 -1.58 -12.34 -11.96
CA TYR A 159 -2.52 -11.80 -12.92
C TYR A 159 -2.04 -10.44 -13.42
N GLU A 160 -2.06 -10.29 -14.74
CA GLU A 160 -1.78 -9.04 -15.44
C GLU A 160 -2.87 -8.77 -16.48
N SER A 161 -2.86 -7.57 -17.04
CA SER A 161 -3.76 -7.18 -18.11
C SER A 161 -3.55 -7.99 -19.38
N ALA A 162 -4.64 -8.48 -19.97
CA ALA A 162 -4.63 -8.93 -21.37
C ALA A 162 -4.69 -7.74 -22.37
N HIS A 163 -4.74 -6.49 -21.91
CA HIS A 163 -4.62 -5.32 -22.78
C HIS A 163 -3.16 -5.14 -23.21
N LEU A 164 -2.93 -5.11 -24.53
CA LEU A 164 -1.59 -5.00 -25.12
C LEU A 164 -0.53 -5.96 -24.51
N PRO A 165 -0.70 -7.29 -24.61
CA PRO A 165 0.20 -8.28 -23.99
C PRO A 165 1.69 -8.14 -24.35
N SER A 166 1.98 -7.57 -25.53
CA SER A 166 3.35 -7.30 -25.94
C SER A 166 4.04 -6.29 -25.02
N PHE A 167 3.31 -5.40 -24.35
CA PHE A 167 3.85 -4.40 -23.43
C PHE A 167 4.52 -5.03 -22.20
N VAL A 168 3.93 -6.10 -21.67
CA VAL A 168 4.43 -6.85 -20.50
C VAL A 168 5.22 -8.12 -20.86
N SER A 169 5.38 -8.41 -22.16
CA SER A 169 6.18 -9.56 -22.61
C SER A 169 7.60 -9.53 -22.04
N SER A 170 8.20 -10.71 -21.80
CA SER A 170 9.56 -10.84 -21.26
C SER A 170 10.64 -10.04 -22.01
N GLN A 171 10.44 -9.79 -23.31
CA GLN A 171 11.32 -8.95 -24.12
C GLN A 171 11.22 -7.45 -23.76
N ASN A 172 10.01 -6.96 -23.50
CA ASN A 172 9.73 -5.53 -23.29
C ASN A 172 9.69 -5.16 -21.80
N LEU A 173 9.36 -6.10 -20.92
CA LEU A 173 9.21 -5.89 -19.48
C LEU A 173 10.43 -5.20 -18.85
N PRO A 174 11.70 -5.55 -19.16
CA PRO A 174 12.85 -4.83 -18.57
C PRO A 174 12.88 -3.34 -18.88
N LYS A 175 12.41 -2.93 -20.06
CA LYS A 175 12.31 -1.52 -20.45
C LYS A 175 11.07 -0.87 -19.83
N ASN A 176 9.92 -1.48 -20.02
CA ASN A 176 8.62 -0.89 -19.69
C ASN A 176 8.38 -0.82 -18.18
N SER A 177 8.90 -1.77 -17.40
CA SER A 177 8.95 -1.69 -15.93
C SER A 177 9.90 -0.63 -15.38
N HIS A 178 10.70 0.00 -16.25
CA HIS A 178 11.82 0.88 -15.90
C HIS A 178 12.99 0.22 -15.15
N CYS A 179 12.95 -1.09 -14.89
CA CYS A 179 14.04 -1.83 -14.25
C CYS A 179 15.40 -1.61 -14.94
N LYS A 180 15.46 -1.75 -16.27
CA LYS A 180 16.67 -1.54 -17.08
C LYS A 180 17.23 -0.13 -16.91
N ALA A 181 16.35 0.85 -16.78
CA ALA A 181 16.75 2.25 -16.68
C ALA A 181 17.28 2.61 -15.28
N LEU A 182 16.83 1.89 -14.25
CA LEU A 182 17.32 1.99 -12.88
C LEU A 182 18.54 1.09 -12.60
N GLY A 183 18.87 0.17 -13.52
CA GLY A 183 19.95 -0.79 -13.32
C GLY A 183 19.60 -1.89 -12.31
N VAL A 184 18.30 -2.10 -12.05
CA VAL A 184 17.81 -3.17 -11.17
C VAL A 184 17.42 -4.39 -11.99
N ARG A 185 17.52 -5.57 -11.38
CA ARG A 185 17.13 -6.81 -12.05
C ARG A 185 15.62 -6.87 -12.19
N THR A 186 15.15 -7.08 -13.43
CA THR A 186 13.74 -7.35 -13.70
C THR A 186 13.35 -8.72 -13.11
N PRO A 187 12.23 -8.81 -12.37
CA PRO A 187 11.70 -10.09 -11.89
C PRO A 187 11.32 -11.00 -13.06
N SER A 188 11.44 -12.31 -12.85
CA SER A 188 11.10 -13.37 -13.79
C SER A 188 9.92 -14.17 -13.26
N PHE A 189 8.79 -14.09 -13.94
CA PHE A 189 7.56 -14.80 -13.61
C PHE A 189 6.73 -15.03 -14.88
N GLU A 190 5.76 -15.95 -14.81
CA GLU A 190 4.83 -16.21 -15.91
C GLU A 190 3.44 -15.66 -15.52
N PRO A 191 2.98 -14.57 -16.15
CA PRO A 191 1.68 -14.00 -15.84
C PRO A 191 0.53 -14.76 -16.53
N THR A 192 -0.61 -14.83 -15.85
CA THR A 192 -1.90 -15.14 -16.44
C THR A 192 -2.54 -13.84 -16.90
N LEU A 193 -2.67 -13.67 -18.22
CA LEU A 193 -3.28 -12.48 -18.80
C LEU A 193 -4.80 -12.54 -18.69
N VAL A 194 -5.40 -11.58 -17.99
CA VAL A 194 -6.82 -11.55 -17.66
C VAL A 194 -7.58 -10.61 -18.59
N PRO A 195 -8.66 -11.06 -19.26
CA PRO A 195 -9.50 -10.19 -20.08
C PRO A 195 -10.26 -9.13 -19.27
N HIS A 196 -10.59 -8.01 -19.92
CA HIS A 196 -11.39 -6.93 -19.32
C HIS A 196 -12.70 -7.46 -18.74
N ARG A 197 -13.09 -7.00 -17.54
CA ARG A 197 -14.32 -7.37 -16.84
C ARG A 197 -14.43 -8.86 -16.49
N SER A 198 -13.29 -9.53 -16.29
CA SER A 198 -13.26 -10.90 -15.79
C SER A 198 -13.21 -10.92 -14.26
N ARG A 199 -13.92 -11.85 -13.65
CA ARG A 199 -13.74 -12.16 -12.23
C ARG A 199 -12.40 -12.87 -12.03
N LEU A 200 -11.72 -12.54 -10.94
CA LEU A 200 -10.53 -13.28 -10.53
C LEU A 200 -10.93 -14.69 -10.09
N VAL A 201 -10.09 -15.66 -10.46
CA VAL A 201 -10.25 -17.08 -10.15
C VAL A 201 -9.23 -17.44 -9.08
N PHE A 202 -9.66 -18.17 -8.06
CA PHE A 202 -8.81 -18.63 -6.97
C PHE A 202 -8.52 -20.13 -7.14
N PHE A 203 -7.56 -20.67 -6.38
CA PHE A 203 -7.28 -22.11 -6.41
C PHE A 203 -8.41 -22.94 -5.84
N ALA A 204 -9.15 -22.41 -4.85
CA ALA A 204 -10.32 -23.04 -4.29
C ALA A 204 -11.40 -23.24 -5.38
N PRO A 205 -11.64 -24.48 -5.86
CA PRO A 205 -12.40 -24.73 -7.09
C PRO A 205 -13.89 -24.38 -6.98
N ASP A 206 -14.44 -24.35 -5.77
CA ASP A 206 -15.83 -24.01 -5.49
C ASP A 206 -16.00 -22.55 -5.01
N PHE A 207 -14.91 -21.76 -4.98
CA PHE A 207 -14.94 -20.37 -4.57
C PHE A 207 -14.86 -19.44 -5.78
N SER A 208 -15.87 -18.59 -5.96
CA SER A 208 -15.80 -17.46 -6.89
C SER A 208 -15.66 -16.18 -6.11
N THR A 209 -14.64 -15.40 -6.44
CA THR A 209 -14.53 -14.03 -5.94
C THR A 209 -15.58 -13.13 -6.61
N ASN A 210 -15.97 -12.05 -5.94
CA ASN A 210 -16.69 -10.94 -6.57
C ASN A 210 -15.77 -9.77 -6.94
N VAL A 211 -14.47 -10.05 -7.08
CA VAL A 211 -13.45 -9.10 -7.52
C VAL A 211 -13.32 -9.19 -9.03
N VAL A 212 -13.59 -8.07 -9.70
CA VAL A 212 -13.56 -7.95 -11.16
C VAL A 212 -12.35 -7.14 -11.58
N LEU A 213 -11.54 -7.69 -12.49
CA LEU A 213 -10.44 -6.97 -13.10
C LEU A 213 -10.94 -6.10 -14.26
N LEU A 214 -10.53 -4.84 -14.24
CA LEU A 214 -10.88 -3.82 -15.22
C LEU A 214 -9.59 -3.32 -15.85
N HIS A 215 -9.51 -3.33 -17.18
CA HIS A 215 -8.42 -2.65 -17.89
C HIS A 215 -8.65 -1.15 -17.81
N THR A 216 -7.61 -0.42 -17.44
CA THR A 216 -7.62 1.04 -17.25
C THR A 216 -6.38 1.67 -17.90
N PRO A 217 -6.18 1.47 -19.22
CA PRO A 217 -5.03 2.07 -19.91
C PRO A 217 -5.04 3.59 -19.73
N GLY A 218 -3.87 4.17 -19.51
CA GLY A 218 -3.75 5.60 -19.30
C GLY A 218 -2.38 6.00 -18.76
N HIS A 219 -2.09 5.66 -17.51
CA HIS A 219 -0.74 5.86 -16.98
C HIS A 219 0.25 4.89 -17.63
N THR A 220 -0.11 3.60 -17.70
CA THR A 220 0.49 2.67 -18.68
C THR A 220 -0.56 1.96 -19.51
N PRO A 221 -0.21 1.38 -20.68
CA PRO A 221 -1.14 0.59 -21.48
C PRO A 221 -1.61 -0.71 -20.80
N ASP A 222 -0.79 -1.33 -19.95
CA ASP A 222 -1.10 -2.58 -19.28
C ASP A 222 -1.87 -2.41 -17.96
N GLU A 223 -2.22 -1.17 -17.60
CA GLU A 223 -2.78 -0.91 -16.29
C GLU A 223 -4.17 -1.52 -16.08
N VAL A 224 -4.40 -1.98 -14.85
CA VAL A 224 -5.66 -2.53 -14.38
C VAL A 224 -6.10 -1.92 -13.05
N ALA A 225 -7.41 -1.83 -12.91
CA ALA A 225 -8.08 -1.62 -11.63
C ALA A 225 -8.83 -2.88 -11.22
N LEU A 226 -9.10 -3.02 -9.93
CA LEU A 226 -9.97 -4.05 -9.37
C LEU A 226 -11.22 -3.43 -8.77
N TRP A 227 -12.38 -3.96 -9.12
CA TRP A 227 -13.64 -3.67 -8.45
C TRP A 227 -14.05 -4.84 -7.56
N ASP A 228 -14.00 -4.64 -6.26
CA ASP A 228 -14.50 -5.57 -5.26
C ASP A 228 -15.95 -5.22 -4.92
N THR A 229 -16.86 -6.06 -5.41
CA THR A 229 -18.30 -5.84 -5.24
C THR A 229 -18.75 -6.08 -3.80
N ASP A 230 -18.04 -6.93 -3.04
CA ASP A 230 -18.43 -7.29 -1.67
C ASP A 230 -18.20 -6.11 -0.72
N GLU A 231 -17.10 -5.37 -0.92
CA GLU A 231 -16.75 -4.19 -0.11
C GLU A 231 -17.13 -2.85 -0.75
N ASN A 232 -17.67 -2.86 -1.98
CA ASN A 232 -17.81 -1.65 -2.81
C ASN A 232 -16.49 -0.87 -2.88
N MET A 233 -15.40 -1.58 -3.16
CA MET A 233 -14.05 -1.03 -3.10
C MET A 233 -13.40 -1.06 -4.48
N LEU A 234 -12.87 0.08 -4.89
CA LEU A 234 -12.10 0.23 -6.11
C LEU A 234 -10.61 0.36 -5.78
N TYR A 235 -9.78 -0.48 -6.41
CA TYR A 235 -8.33 -0.39 -6.35
C TYR A 235 -7.82 0.02 -7.73
N VAL A 236 -7.12 1.15 -7.86
CA VAL A 236 -6.82 1.75 -9.18
C VAL A 236 -5.34 1.83 -9.54
N GLY A 237 -4.45 1.27 -8.74
CA GLY A 237 -3.01 1.44 -8.96
C GLY A 237 -2.65 2.92 -9.15
N ASP A 238 -1.87 3.21 -10.18
CA ASP A 238 -1.32 4.54 -10.42
C ASP A 238 -2.19 5.43 -11.31
N THR A 239 -3.40 4.99 -11.65
CA THR A 239 -4.36 5.76 -12.44
C THR A 239 -4.51 7.16 -11.85
N LEU A 240 -4.64 7.28 -10.53
CA LEU A 240 -4.70 8.57 -9.86
C LEU A 240 -4.31 8.45 -8.41
N TYR A 241 -3.94 9.57 -7.80
CA TYR A 241 -3.88 9.75 -6.35
C TYR A 241 -3.96 11.23 -5.99
N GLU A 242 -4.22 11.49 -4.70
CA GLU A 242 -4.31 12.83 -4.11
C GLU A 242 -2.97 13.16 -3.41
N PHE A 243 -2.62 14.44 -3.37
CA PHE A 243 -1.50 15.03 -2.62
C PHE A 243 -0.08 14.66 -3.09
N GLU A 244 0.06 13.85 -4.14
CA GLU A 244 1.29 13.62 -4.90
C GLU A 244 1.03 13.77 -6.41
N PRO A 245 2.08 14.00 -7.24
CA PRO A 245 1.92 14.09 -8.68
C PRO A 245 1.43 12.79 -9.28
N ILE A 246 0.29 12.81 -9.97
CA ILE A 246 -0.02 11.77 -10.95
C ILE A 246 1.04 11.87 -12.04
N ILE A 247 1.89 10.85 -12.16
CA ILE A 247 3.02 10.84 -13.09
C ILE A 247 2.59 10.07 -14.33
N PHE A 248 2.69 10.66 -15.53
CA PHE A 248 2.59 9.87 -16.76
C PHE A 248 4.00 9.59 -17.31
N PRO A 249 4.35 8.33 -17.58
CA PRO A 249 5.56 7.98 -18.32
C PRO A 249 5.40 8.36 -19.80
N ALA A 250 6.45 8.14 -20.60
CA ALA A 250 6.40 8.41 -22.04
C ALA A 250 5.40 7.48 -22.78
N GLU A 251 5.15 6.32 -22.20
CA GLU A 251 4.21 5.30 -22.66
C GLU A 251 2.75 5.60 -22.30
N GLY A 252 2.48 6.62 -21.47
CA GLY A 252 1.14 6.98 -21.04
C GLY A 252 0.31 7.70 -22.12
N ASP A 253 -1.00 7.68 -21.96
CA ASP A 253 -1.98 8.30 -22.85
C ASP A 253 -3.12 8.96 -22.05
N ILE A 254 -3.22 10.29 -22.13
CA ILE A 254 -4.21 11.06 -21.37
C ILE A 254 -5.65 10.86 -21.89
N VAL A 255 -5.84 10.57 -23.18
CA VAL A 255 -7.17 10.34 -23.74
C VAL A 255 -7.69 8.96 -23.32
N ASP A 256 -6.84 7.94 -23.37
CA ASP A 256 -7.18 6.62 -22.82
C ASP A 256 -7.43 6.71 -21.31
N TRP A 257 -6.62 7.48 -20.59
CA TRP A 257 -6.83 7.75 -19.17
C TRP A 257 -8.20 8.37 -18.88
N LEU A 258 -8.63 9.38 -19.67
CA LEU A 258 -9.96 9.97 -19.52
C LEU A 258 -11.07 8.94 -19.72
N GLY A 259 -10.92 8.06 -20.72
CA GLY A 259 -11.82 6.93 -20.97
C GLY A 259 -11.86 5.93 -19.82
N SER A 260 -10.69 5.62 -19.24
CA SER A 260 -10.56 4.77 -18.05
C SER A 260 -11.27 5.38 -16.84
N ILE A 261 -11.11 6.68 -16.59
CA ILE A 261 -11.83 7.37 -15.51
C ILE A 261 -13.35 7.34 -15.72
N ASP A 262 -13.84 7.53 -16.95
CA ASP A 262 -15.28 7.42 -17.24
C ASP A 262 -15.81 6.01 -17.02
N MET A 263 -15.06 4.99 -17.45
CA MET A 263 -15.42 3.59 -17.21
C MET A 263 -15.46 3.26 -15.71
N LEU A 264 -14.48 3.73 -14.94
CA LEU A 264 -14.45 3.56 -13.49
C LEU A 264 -15.61 4.27 -12.81
N MET A 265 -15.97 5.47 -13.28
CA MET A 265 -17.16 6.19 -12.82
C MET A 265 -18.43 5.37 -13.06
N ASP A 266 -18.59 4.79 -14.26
CA ASP A 266 -19.74 3.96 -14.61
C ASP A 266 -19.83 2.70 -13.74
N VAL A 267 -18.70 2.07 -13.43
CA VAL A 267 -18.64 0.93 -12.49
C VAL A 267 -19.12 1.35 -11.10
N VAL A 268 -18.62 2.46 -10.57
CA VAL A 268 -19.01 2.98 -9.25
C VAL A 268 -20.50 3.34 -9.23
N LEU A 269 -20.98 4.07 -10.23
CA LEU A 269 -22.39 4.50 -10.33
C LEU A 269 -23.35 3.32 -10.59
N GLY A 270 -22.88 2.26 -11.24
CA GLY A 270 -23.64 1.04 -11.47
C GLY A 270 -23.65 0.06 -10.28
N SER A 271 -22.87 0.33 -9.22
CA SER A 271 -22.86 -0.50 -8.01
C SER A 271 -24.16 -0.40 -7.21
N THR A 272 -24.36 -1.31 -6.25
CA THR A 272 -25.56 -1.33 -5.41
C THR A 272 -25.63 -0.18 -4.40
N SER A 273 -24.49 0.41 -4.04
CA SER A 273 -24.42 1.56 -3.13
C SER A 273 -23.31 2.53 -3.56
N PRO A 274 -23.50 3.27 -4.69
CA PRO A 274 -22.47 4.14 -5.25
C PRO A 274 -21.93 5.20 -4.28
N GLU A 275 -22.78 5.69 -3.38
CA GLU A 275 -22.43 6.66 -2.34
C GLU A 275 -21.54 6.08 -1.24
N ARG A 276 -21.49 4.75 -1.11
CA ARG A 276 -20.64 4.04 -0.16
C ARG A 276 -19.36 3.51 -0.80
N ALA A 277 -19.23 3.60 -2.12
CA ALA A 277 -18.07 3.12 -2.83
C ALA A 277 -16.82 3.91 -2.43
N LEU A 278 -15.74 3.19 -2.13
CA LEU A 278 -14.46 3.77 -1.73
C LEU A 278 -13.37 3.44 -2.76
N ILE A 279 -12.33 4.29 -2.80
CA ILE A 279 -11.18 4.14 -3.70
C ILE A 279 -9.86 4.04 -2.92
N ASN A 280 -9.00 3.17 -3.43
CA ASN A 280 -7.67 2.84 -2.96
C ASN A 280 -6.70 2.94 -4.16
N CYS A 281 -5.63 3.70 -4.02
CA CYS A 281 -4.68 4.00 -5.09
C CYS A 281 -3.33 3.32 -4.84
N GLY A 282 -2.42 3.34 -5.83
CA GLY A 282 -1.07 2.82 -5.73
C GLY A 282 -0.19 3.60 -4.76
N HIS A 283 -0.52 4.87 -4.51
CA HIS A 283 0.18 5.71 -3.52
C HIS A 283 -0.80 6.65 -2.81
N ARG A 284 -0.42 7.08 -1.59
CA ARG A 284 -1.04 8.14 -0.74
C ARG A 284 -2.52 8.00 -0.36
N THR A 285 -3.39 7.69 -1.31
CA THR A 285 -4.85 7.78 -1.24
C THR A 285 -5.45 6.42 -0.95
N THR A 286 -6.06 6.25 0.22
CA THR A 286 -6.86 5.06 0.58
C THR A 286 -8.17 5.46 1.24
N MET A 287 -9.22 4.65 1.07
CA MET A 287 -10.50 4.77 1.78
C MET A 287 -11.20 6.12 1.55
N ARG A 288 -11.10 6.66 0.34
CA ARG A 288 -11.74 7.94 -0.05
C ARG A 288 -13.02 7.69 -0.85
N PRO A 289 -14.01 8.60 -0.84
CA PRO A 289 -15.23 8.41 -1.63
C PRO A 289 -14.92 8.32 -3.13
N ALA A 290 -15.14 7.15 -3.73
CA ALA A 290 -14.66 6.84 -5.09
C ALA A 290 -15.22 7.82 -6.13
N LYS A 291 -16.53 8.06 -6.09
CA LYS A 291 -17.21 8.99 -6.99
C LYS A 291 -16.59 10.39 -6.94
N GLU A 292 -16.37 10.92 -5.74
CA GLU A 292 -15.88 12.28 -5.56
C GLU A 292 -14.44 12.43 -6.05
N VAL A 293 -13.58 11.47 -5.72
CA VAL A 293 -12.18 11.46 -6.15
C VAL A 293 -12.08 11.35 -7.67
N LEU A 294 -12.77 10.38 -8.28
CA LEU A 294 -12.75 10.21 -9.74
C LEU A 294 -13.28 11.48 -10.45
N GLN A 295 -14.37 12.08 -9.96
CA GLN A 295 -14.93 13.32 -10.54
C GLN A 295 -13.95 14.49 -10.44
N SER A 296 -13.36 14.71 -9.27
CA SER A 296 -12.51 15.87 -9.01
C SER A 296 -11.13 15.74 -9.69
N THR A 297 -10.54 14.54 -9.73
CA THR A 297 -9.32 14.29 -10.52
C THR A 297 -9.57 14.52 -12.01
N LYS A 298 -10.68 14.02 -12.56
CA LYS A 298 -11.04 14.25 -13.96
C LYS A 298 -11.18 15.75 -14.27
N ALA A 299 -11.87 16.49 -13.39
CA ALA A 299 -12.05 17.93 -13.55
C ALA A 299 -10.71 18.67 -13.56
N PHE A 300 -9.77 18.29 -12.68
CA PHE A 300 -8.42 18.83 -12.68
C PHE A 300 -7.69 18.58 -14.01
N MET A 301 -7.70 17.34 -14.53
CA MET A 301 -7.09 17.02 -15.83
C MET A 301 -7.73 17.85 -16.97
N MET A 302 -9.05 18.01 -16.97
CA MET A 302 -9.74 18.82 -17.98
C MET A 302 -9.38 20.31 -17.87
N ASP A 303 -9.17 20.85 -16.67
CA ASP A 303 -8.71 22.23 -16.50
C ASP A 303 -7.26 22.43 -16.98
N VAL A 304 -6.40 21.41 -16.86
CA VAL A 304 -5.07 21.39 -17.49
C VAL A 304 -5.20 21.41 -19.02
N LEU A 305 -6.01 20.51 -19.59
CA LEU A 305 -6.20 20.42 -21.04
C LEU A 305 -6.82 21.70 -21.62
N ALA A 306 -7.78 22.32 -20.93
CA ALA A 306 -8.39 23.58 -21.33
C ALA A 306 -7.48 24.81 -21.12
N GLY A 307 -6.25 24.64 -20.63
CA GLY A 307 -5.30 25.73 -20.41
C GLY A 307 -5.65 26.66 -19.25
N LYS A 308 -6.56 26.25 -18.36
CA LYS A 308 -6.92 27.01 -17.16
C LYS A 308 -5.86 26.87 -16.07
N MET A 309 -5.15 25.74 -16.04
CA MET A 309 -4.00 25.51 -15.17
C MET A 309 -2.72 26.00 -15.84
N LYS A 310 -1.95 26.81 -15.13
CA LYS A 310 -0.61 27.22 -15.58
C LYS A 310 0.42 26.14 -15.27
N VAL A 311 1.39 25.98 -16.16
CA VAL A 311 2.57 25.16 -15.90
C VAL A 311 3.29 25.71 -14.67
N HIS A 312 3.44 24.86 -13.66
CA HIS A 312 4.15 25.16 -12.43
C HIS A 312 5.66 25.04 -12.62
N ARG A 313 6.11 23.97 -13.28
CA ARG A 313 7.52 23.66 -13.51
C ARG A 313 7.72 22.94 -14.84
N ARG A 314 8.92 23.10 -15.42
CA ARG A 314 9.41 22.37 -16.60
C ARG A 314 10.72 21.70 -16.26
N GLU A 315 10.94 20.50 -16.80
CA GLU A 315 12.18 19.75 -16.60
C GLU A 315 12.46 18.87 -17.83
N THR A 316 13.70 18.86 -18.32
CA THR A 316 14.12 17.93 -19.37
C THR A 316 14.65 16.64 -18.75
N ARG A 317 14.00 15.50 -19.02
CA ARG A 317 14.44 14.17 -18.56
C ARG A 317 14.77 13.32 -19.77
N ARG A 318 16.05 12.93 -19.90
CA ARG A 318 16.53 12.07 -21.01
C ARG A 318 16.13 12.60 -22.41
N GLY A 319 16.12 13.92 -22.58
CA GLY A 319 15.77 14.58 -23.84
C GLY A 319 14.26 14.77 -24.08
N ILE A 320 13.41 14.42 -23.10
CA ILE A 320 11.96 14.64 -23.14
C ILE A 320 11.63 15.81 -22.22
N GLU A 321 10.86 16.77 -22.71
CA GLU A 321 10.35 17.89 -21.91
C GLU A 321 9.16 17.43 -21.06
N TYR A 322 9.30 17.49 -19.74
CA TYR A 322 8.24 17.27 -18.77
C TYR A 322 7.68 18.60 -18.27
N VAL A 323 6.37 18.62 -18.05
CA VAL A 323 5.63 19.73 -17.44
C VAL A 323 4.96 19.26 -16.17
N GLU A 324 4.93 20.15 -15.18
CA GLU A 324 4.19 19.93 -13.94
C GLU A 324 3.05 20.95 -13.82
N TYR A 325 1.87 20.47 -13.43
CA TYR A 325 0.72 21.29 -13.07
C TYR A 325 0.33 21.00 -11.62
N VAL A 326 -0.07 22.04 -10.88
CA VAL A 326 -0.43 21.94 -9.45
C VAL A 326 -1.74 22.68 -9.22
N GLN A 327 -2.73 21.97 -8.68
CA GLN A 327 -4.00 22.58 -8.27
C GLN A 327 -3.78 23.57 -7.11
N PRO A 328 -4.54 24.68 -7.00
CA PRO A 328 -4.26 25.71 -5.98
C PRO A 328 -4.31 25.21 -4.53
N ASP A 329 -5.17 24.22 -4.22
CA ASP A 329 -5.28 23.58 -2.90
C ASP A 329 -4.26 22.43 -2.71
N GLN A 330 -3.40 22.21 -3.70
CA GLN A 330 -2.39 21.15 -3.76
C GLN A 330 -2.95 19.72 -3.71
N ARG A 331 -4.27 19.55 -3.88
CA ARG A 331 -4.89 18.23 -3.86
C ARG A 331 -4.47 17.40 -5.06
N TYR A 332 -4.48 17.97 -6.25
CA TYR A 332 -4.00 17.28 -7.46
C TYR A 332 -2.77 17.95 -8.06
N ARG A 333 -1.86 17.10 -8.51
CA ARG A 333 -0.63 17.45 -9.21
C ARG A 333 -0.51 16.51 -10.40
N LEU A 334 0.00 16.99 -11.52
CA LEU A 334 0.26 16.19 -12.73
C LEU A 334 1.69 16.45 -13.17
N THR A 335 2.45 15.40 -13.44
CA THR A 335 3.76 15.47 -14.10
C THR A 335 3.76 14.55 -15.31
N CYS A 336 3.99 15.09 -16.50
CA CYS A 336 3.97 14.29 -17.72
C CYS A 336 4.86 14.90 -18.82
N PRO A 337 5.26 14.12 -19.85
CA PRO A 337 5.80 14.68 -21.07
C PRO A 337 4.83 15.68 -21.67
N GLU A 338 5.31 16.87 -22.04
CA GLU A 338 4.46 17.92 -22.61
C GLU A 338 3.75 17.47 -23.89
N VAL A 339 4.39 16.60 -24.67
CA VAL A 339 3.81 16.02 -25.88
C VAL A 339 2.49 15.29 -25.62
N LEU A 340 2.29 14.69 -24.43
CA LEU A 340 1.04 14.02 -24.08
C LEU A 340 -0.10 15.02 -23.91
N ILE A 341 0.17 16.19 -23.32
CA ILE A 341 -0.81 17.28 -23.18
C ILE A 341 -1.20 17.82 -24.55
N LEU A 342 -0.21 18.08 -25.41
CA LEU A 342 -0.44 18.62 -26.75
C LEU A 342 -1.21 17.61 -27.62
N GLY A 343 -0.82 16.33 -27.60
CA GLY A 343 -1.51 15.27 -28.33
C GLY A 343 -2.92 15.01 -27.81
N ALA A 344 -3.17 15.16 -26.51
CA ALA A 344 -4.52 15.08 -25.96
C ALA A 344 -5.40 16.25 -26.40
N ARG A 345 -4.88 17.49 -26.40
CA ARG A 345 -5.60 18.67 -26.91
C ARG A 345 -5.97 18.51 -28.38
N GLU A 346 -5.03 18.06 -29.20
CA GLU A 346 -5.27 17.82 -30.62
C GLU A 346 -6.37 16.76 -30.84
N ARG A 347 -6.30 15.62 -30.14
CA ARG A 347 -7.30 14.55 -30.28
C ARG A 347 -8.68 14.88 -29.72
N LEU A 348 -8.78 15.89 -28.84
CA LEU A 348 -10.01 16.33 -28.20
C LEU A 348 -10.55 17.66 -28.77
N ASP A 349 -9.90 18.21 -29.80
CA ASP A 349 -10.25 19.51 -30.39
C ASP A 349 -10.29 20.69 -29.37
N LEU A 350 -9.30 20.76 -28.47
CA LEU A 350 -9.21 21.75 -27.37
C LEU A 350 -8.17 22.86 -27.56
#